data_AF-A0A7C3ZNI9-F1
#
_entry.id   AF-A0A7C3ZNI9-F1
#
_cell.length_a   1.000
_cell.length_b   1.000
_cell.length_c   1.000
_cell.angle_alpha   90.00
_cell.angle_beta   90.00
_cell.angle_gamma   90.00
#
_symmetry.space_group_name_H-M   'P 1'
#
loop_
_entity.id
_entity.type
_entity.pdbx_description
1 polymer ?
#
loop_
_entity_poly.entity_id
_entity_poly.type
_entity_poly.pdbx_seq_one_letter_code
_entity_poly.pdbx_strand_id
1 'polypeptide(L)'
;MAYSLDLRKRVIEYIENGGSITEAAALFQVGRATIYRWLNRQDLKPTPGKGRQRKLDYEALETDVSENPSDRLIDRAKKFGVRPSTIHYAFKVLNIRRKKRTSLSRKRPRRTH
;
A
#
# COMPACT_ATOMS: atom_id res chain seq x y z
N MET A 1 16.62 -6.83 2.49
CA MET A 1 15.90 -7.05 3.76
C MET A 1 16.16 -5.87 4.69
N ALA A 2 15.14 -5.43 5.43
CA ALA A 2 15.31 -4.40 6.45
C ALA A 2 15.49 -5.08 7.81
N TYR A 3 16.60 -4.81 8.48
CA TYR A 3 16.80 -5.21 9.87
C TYR A 3 15.82 -4.48 10.79
N SER A 4 15.39 -5.13 11.88
CA SER A 4 14.50 -4.53 12.89
C SER A 4 15.14 -3.29 13.52
N LEU A 5 14.31 -2.36 13.97
CA LEU A 5 14.79 -1.11 14.58
C LEU A 5 15.53 -1.37 15.89
N ASP A 6 15.07 -2.33 16.68
CA ASP A 6 15.72 -2.76 17.93
C ASP A 6 17.16 -3.26 17.67
N LEU A 7 17.36 -4.12 16.67
CA LEU A 7 18.69 -4.62 16.34
C LEU A 7 19.65 -3.48 15.94
N ARG A 8 19.19 -2.52 15.14
CA ARG A 8 20.00 -1.36 14.74
C ARG A 8 20.44 -0.54 15.93
N LYS A 9 19.53 -0.31 16.88
CA LYS A 9 19.82 0.43 18.11
C LYS A 9 20.86 -0.28 18.96
N ARG A 10 20.68 -1.58 19.22
CA ARG A 10 21.64 -2.37 20.02
C ARG A 10 23.04 -2.40 19.40
N VAL A 11 23.12 -2.49 18.07
CA VAL A 11 24.41 -2.48 17.37
C VAL A 11 25.12 -1.13 17.53
N ILE A 12 24.38 -0.02 17.44
CA ILE A 12 24.94 1.32 17.63
C ILE A 12 25.32 1.56 19.09
N GLU A 13 24.45 1.22 20.03
CA GLU A 13 24.71 1.33 21.46
C GLU A 13 25.97 0.54 21.86
N TYR A 14 26.16 -0.67 21.31
CA TYR A 14 27.39 -1.44 21.52
C TYR A 14 28.65 -0.70 21.04
N ILE A 15 28.59 -0.02 19.89
CA ILE A 15 29.71 0.74 19.33
C ILE A 15 29.97 2.02 20.14
N GLU A 16 28.90 2.73 20.55
CA GLU A 16 28.99 3.91 21.40
C GLU A 16 29.58 3.58 22.79
N ASN A 17 29.32 2.38 23.30
CA ASN A 17 29.92 1.84 24.53
C ASN A 17 31.37 1.36 24.35
N GLY A 18 32.01 1.64 23.21
CA GLY A 18 33.43 1.34 22.95
C GLY A 18 33.70 0.03 22.21
N GLY A 19 32.66 -0.70 21.79
CA GLY A 19 32.82 -1.91 20.98
C GLY A 19 33.32 -1.61 19.57
N SER A 20 34.14 -2.51 18.99
CA SER A 20 34.61 -2.32 17.62
C SER A 20 33.56 -2.73 16.59
N ILE A 21 33.62 -2.14 15.39
CA ILE A 21 32.73 -2.50 14.26
C ILE A 21 32.91 -3.97 13.85
N THR A 22 34.13 -4.50 13.96
CA THR A 22 34.44 -5.88 13.60
C THR A 22 33.82 -6.87 14.59
N GLU A 23 33.91 -6.58 15.89
CA GLU A 23 33.25 -7.38 16.94
C GLU A 23 31.74 -7.27 16.84
N ALA A 24 31.20 -6.07 16.62
CA ALA A 24 29.77 -5.88 16.41
C ALA A 24 29.26 -6.70 15.20
N ALA A 25 30.01 -6.73 14.11
CA ALA A 25 29.64 -7.52 12.93
C ALA A 25 29.58 -9.03 13.24
N ALA A 26 30.54 -9.54 14.02
CA ALA A 26 30.56 -10.95 14.43
C ALA A 26 29.47 -11.28 15.46
N LEU A 27 29.28 -10.42 16.46
CA LEU A 27 28.34 -10.62 17.57
C LEU A 27 26.89 -10.58 17.08
N PHE A 28 26.55 -9.58 16.26
CA PHE A 28 25.19 -9.37 15.78
C PHE A 28 24.93 -10.04 14.42
N GLN A 29 25.94 -10.68 13.81
CA GLN A 29 25.85 -11.32 12.49
C GLN A 29 25.37 -10.34 11.40
N VAL A 30 25.85 -9.09 11.47
CA VAL A 30 25.53 -8.01 10.53
C VAL A 30 26.79 -7.63 9.75
N GLY A 31 26.71 -7.58 8.43
CA GLY A 31 27.84 -7.17 7.61
C GLY A 31 28.33 -5.75 7.94
N ARG A 32 29.66 -5.56 8.00
CA ARG A 32 30.31 -4.28 8.34
C ARG A 32 29.78 -3.09 7.51
N ALA A 33 29.57 -3.28 6.21
CA ALA A 33 29.00 -2.25 5.32
C ALA A 33 27.58 -1.80 5.71
N THR A 34 26.81 -2.63 6.39
CA THR A 34 25.50 -2.27 6.93
C THR A 34 25.64 -1.42 8.19
N ILE A 35 26.59 -1.76 9.06
CA ILE A 35 26.89 -0.99 10.27
C ILE A 35 27.35 0.42 9.90
N TYR A 36 28.29 0.56 8.95
CA TYR A 36 28.68 1.87 8.42
C TYR A 36 27.49 2.67 7.87
N ARG A 37 26.57 2.00 7.18
CA ARG A 37 25.33 2.64 6.69
C ARG A 37 24.42 3.10 7.81
N TRP A 38 24.42 2.48 8.98
CA TRP A 38 23.62 2.93 10.12
C TRP A 38 24.28 4.10 10.85
N LEU A 39 25.60 4.05 11.05
CA LEU A 39 26.37 5.15 11.65
C LEU A 39 26.26 6.45 10.83
N ASN A 40 26.16 6.35 9.50
CA ASN A 40 26.02 7.50 8.62
C ASN A 40 24.59 8.08 8.54
N ARG A 41 23.61 7.55 9.29
CA ARG A 41 22.22 8.03 9.26
C ARG A 41 21.86 8.76 10.55
N GLN A 42 21.16 9.88 10.40
CA GLN A 42 20.54 10.59 11.51
C GLN A 42 19.35 9.82 12.13
N ASP A 43 18.61 9.06 11.31
CA ASP A 43 17.49 8.22 11.77
C ASP A 43 17.67 6.75 11.34
N LEU A 44 17.57 5.85 12.31
CA LEU A 44 17.68 4.40 12.15
C LEU A 44 16.41 3.75 11.64
N LYS A 45 15.28 4.46 11.64
CA LYS A 45 14.01 3.95 11.12
C LYS A 45 14.20 3.45 9.69
N PRO A 46 13.55 2.32 9.33
CA PRO A 46 13.51 1.87 7.94
C PRO A 46 12.93 2.98 7.06
N THR A 47 13.60 3.29 5.95
CA THR A 47 13.00 4.16 4.94
C THR A 47 11.78 3.43 4.36
N PRO A 48 10.57 4.02 4.43
CA PRO A 48 9.43 3.44 3.73
C PRO A 48 9.79 3.36 2.24
N GLY A 49 9.63 2.18 1.66
CA GLY A 49 9.79 2.03 0.22
C GLY A 49 8.85 2.99 -0.49
N LYS A 50 9.32 3.66 -1.55
CA LYS A 50 8.41 4.39 -2.43
C LYS A 50 7.39 3.38 -2.94
N GLY A 51 6.13 3.57 -2.58
CA GLY A 51 5.05 2.70 -3.04
C GLY A 51 5.06 2.64 -4.57
N ARG A 52 4.65 1.51 -5.14
CA ARG A 52 4.49 1.39 -6.60
C ARG A 52 3.50 2.46 -7.07
N GLN A 53 3.91 3.28 -8.04
CA GLN A 53 2.99 4.21 -8.69
C GLN A 53 1.84 3.41 -9.32
N ARG A 54 0.62 3.72 -8.89
CA ARG A 54 -0.59 3.07 -9.39
C ARG A 54 -1.04 3.78 -10.66
N LYS A 55 -1.60 3.02 -11.61
CA LYS A 55 -2.23 3.59 -12.82
C LYS A 55 -3.54 4.32 -12.53
N LEU A 56 -4.12 4.10 -11.36
CA LEU A 56 -5.42 4.62 -10.97
C LEU A 56 -5.23 5.56 -9.79
N ASP A 57 -5.67 6.79 -9.95
CA ASP A 57 -5.79 7.76 -8.88
C ASP A 57 -7.03 7.44 -8.04
N TYR A 58 -6.84 7.34 -6.74
CA TYR A 58 -7.89 6.97 -5.79
C TYR A 58 -8.77 8.15 -5.42
N GLU A 59 -8.19 9.35 -5.35
CA GLU A 59 -8.96 10.57 -5.05
C GLU A 59 -9.93 10.86 -6.20
N ALA A 60 -9.42 10.81 -7.44
CA ALA A 60 -10.26 10.97 -8.63
C ALA A 60 -11.38 9.91 -8.74
N LEU A 61 -11.11 8.67 -8.31
CA LEU A 61 -12.13 7.62 -8.27
C LEU A 61 -13.20 7.89 -7.21
N GLU A 62 -12.81 8.40 -6.04
CA GLU A 62 -13.74 8.71 -4.96
C GLU A 62 -14.70 9.85 -5.33
N THR A 63 -14.17 10.91 -5.96
CA THR A 63 -14.98 12.00 -6.53
C THR A 63 -15.98 11.46 -7.56
N ASP A 64 -15.53 10.61 -8.49
CA ASP A 64 -16.39 9.99 -9.50
C ASP A 64 -17.46 9.06 -8.88
N VAL A 65 -17.17 8.40 -7.75
CA VAL A 65 -18.16 7.61 -7.00
C VAL A 65 -19.23 8.49 -6.38
N SER A 66 -18.84 9.64 -5.82
CA SER A 66 -19.76 10.61 -5.22
C SER A 66 -20.71 11.22 -6.26
N GLU A 67 -20.18 11.63 -7.40
CA GLU A 67 -20.95 12.24 -8.49
C GLU A 67 -21.87 11.23 -9.20
N ASN A 68 -21.37 10.03 -9.48
CA ASN A 68 -22.07 9.04 -10.32
C ASN A 68 -22.32 7.70 -9.60
N PRO A 69 -23.06 7.66 -8.47
CA PRO A 69 -23.13 6.49 -7.59
C PRO A 69 -23.77 5.24 -8.22
N SER A 70 -24.49 5.40 -9.33
CA SER A 70 -25.18 4.31 -10.02
C SER A 70 -24.35 3.63 -11.12
N ASP A 71 -23.23 4.23 -11.52
CA ASP A 71 -22.43 3.77 -12.66
C ASP A 71 -21.85 2.38 -12.47
N ARG A 72 -21.77 1.64 -13.58
CA ARG A 72 -21.21 0.28 -13.58
C ARG A 72 -19.69 0.37 -13.58
N LEU A 73 -19.05 -0.67 -13.04
CA LEU A 73 -17.58 -0.76 -13.01
C LEU A 73 -16.94 -0.69 -14.40
N ILE A 74 -17.64 -1.15 -15.44
CA ILE A 74 -17.15 -1.13 -16.83
C ILE A 74 -17.07 0.29 -17.37
N ASP A 75 -18.07 1.12 -17.05
CA ASP A 75 -18.15 2.50 -17.55
C ASP A 75 -17.08 3.37 -16.89
N ARG A 76 -16.90 3.20 -15.56
CA ARG A 76 -15.80 3.81 -14.80
C ARG A 76 -14.44 3.37 -15.33
N ALA A 77 -14.26 2.08 -15.59
CA ALA A 77 -13.01 1.54 -16.11
C ALA A 77 -12.63 2.18 -17.47
N LYS A 78 -13.60 2.41 -18.35
CA LYS A 78 -13.39 3.15 -19.61
C LYS A 78 -12.97 4.60 -19.35
N LYS A 79 -13.66 5.31 -18.44
CA LYS A 79 -13.34 6.70 -18.06
C LYS A 79 -11.91 6.85 -17.54
N PHE A 80 -11.47 5.91 -16.71
CA PHE A 80 -10.12 5.91 -16.13
C PHE A 80 -9.06 5.18 -16.99
N GLY A 81 -9.42 4.65 -18.16
CA GLY A 81 -8.49 3.92 -19.03
C GLY A 81 -7.88 2.65 -18.39
N VAL A 82 -8.57 2.03 -17.43
CA VAL A 82 -8.12 0.83 -16.70
C VAL A 82 -9.05 -0.36 -16.95
N ARG A 83 -8.67 -1.55 -16.47
CA ARG A 83 -9.52 -2.74 -16.53
C ARG A 83 -10.59 -2.69 -15.41
N PRO A 84 -11.80 -3.23 -15.61
CA PRO A 84 -12.82 -3.26 -14.55
C PRO A 84 -12.37 -3.97 -13.26
N SER A 85 -11.45 -4.94 -13.36
CA SER A 85 -10.84 -5.60 -12.21
C SER A 85 -10.01 -4.64 -11.34
N THR A 86 -9.37 -3.62 -11.95
CA THR A 86 -8.61 -2.59 -11.23
C THR A 86 -9.53 -1.71 -10.41
N ILE A 87 -10.67 -1.30 -10.97
CA ILE A 87 -11.70 -0.54 -10.23
C ILE A 87 -12.29 -1.38 -9.09
N HIS A 88 -12.57 -2.66 -9.33
CA HIS A 88 -13.06 -3.58 -8.29
C HIS A 88 -12.07 -3.69 -7.11
N TYR A 89 -10.78 -3.83 -7.39
CA TYR A 89 -9.75 -3.85 -6.37
C TYR A 89 -9.67 -2.51 -5.62
N ALA A 90 -9.72 -1.38 -6.33
CA ALA A 90 -9.71 -0.06 -5.72
C ALA A 90 -10.89 0.16 -4.76
N PHE A 91 -12.10 -0.29 -5.13
CA PHE A 91 -13.26 -0.23 -4.24
C PHE A 91 -13.08 -1.05 -2.96
N LYS A 92 -12.40 -2.20 -3.04
CA LYS A 92 -12.06 -2.99 -1.83
C LYS A 92 -11.08 -2.24 -0.93
N VAL A 93 -10.07 -1.58 -1.50
CA VAL A 93 -9.06 -0.83 -0.75
C VAL A 93 -9.67 0.42 -0.10
N LEU A 94 -10.54 1.14 -0.82
CA LEU A 94 -11.25 2.33 -0.34
C LEU A 94 -12.48 1.99 0.53
N ASN A 95 -12.78 0.70 0.73
CA ASN A 95 -13.96 0.21 1.43
C ASN A 95 -15.30 0.78 0.91
N ILE A 96 -15.36 1.15 -0.37
CA ILE A 96 -16.57 1.65 -1.02
C ILE A 96 -17.49 0.47 -1.31
N ARG A 97 -18.63 0.42 -0.63
CA ARG A 97 -19.65 -0.63 -0.80
C ARG A 97 -20.99 -0.04 -1.21
N ARG A 98 -21.49 -0.45 -2.37
CA ARG A 98 -22.87 -0.13 -2.77
C ARG A 98 -23.85 -1.06 -2.06
N LYS A 99 -24.58 -0.55 -1.07
CA LYS A 99 -25.77 -1.24 -0.54
C LYS A 99 -26.88 -1.13 -1.58
N LYS A 100 -27.35 -2.27 -2.12
CA LYS A 100 -28.52 -2.27 -3.00
C LYS A 100 -29.73 -1.82 -2.18
N ARG A 101 -30.32 -0.67 -2.54
CA ARG A 101 -31.70 -0.38 -2.15
C ARG A 101 -32.59 -1.24 -3.05
N THR A 102 -33.34 -2.16 -2.44
CA THR A 102 -34.39 -2.95 -3.11
C THR A 102 -35.57 -2.03 -3.44
N SER A 103 -35.40 -1.10 -4.39
CA SER A 103 -36.57 -0.48 -5.02
C SER A 103 -37.12 -1.47 -6.05
N LEU A 104 -38.20 -2.15 -5.65
CA LEU A 104 -39.20 -2.86 -6.46
C LEU A 104 -38.75 -3.25 -7.88
N SER A 105 -38.49 -4.55 -8.05
CA SER A 105 -38.34 -5.22 -9.34
C SER A 105 -39.40 -4.74 -10.34
N ARG A 106 -39.00 -3.94 -11.32
CA ARG A 106 -39.79 -3.63 -12.51
C ARG A 106 -40.00 -4.96 -13.25
N LYS A 107 -41.18 -5.58 -13.09
CA LYS A 107 -41.55 -6.84 -13.76
C LYS A 107 -41.29 -6.67 -15.26
N ARG A 108 -40.43 -7.51 -15.83
CA ARG A 108 -40.30 -7.62 -17.29
C ARG A 108 -41.64 -8.16 -17.83
N PRO A 109 -42.25 -7.54 -18.86
CA PRO A 109 -43.44 -8.15 -19.47
C PRO A 109 -43.04 -9.50 -20.09
N ARG A 110 -43.89 -10.51 -19.86
CA ARG A 110 -43.72 -11.85 -20.42
C ARG A 110 -43.73 -11.74 -21.95
N ARG A 111 -42.67 -12.21 -22.62
CA ARG A 111 -42.70 -12.43 -24.07
C ARG A 111 -43.75 -13.51 -24.35
N THR A 112 -44.85 -13.13 -24.98
CA THR A 112 -45.77 -14.05 -25.63
C THR A 112 -45.16 -14.44 -26.97
N HIS A 113 -45.10 -15.75 -27.23
CA HIS A 113 -44.76 -16.34 -28.52
C HIS A 113 -45.98 -16.37 -29.42
#